data_AF-C6RJ90-F1
#
_entry.id   AF-C6RJ90-F1
#
_cell.length_a   1.000
_cell.length_b   1.000
_cell.length_c   1.000
_cell.angle_alpha   90.00
_cell.angle_beta   90.00
_cell.angle_gamma   90.00
#
_symmetry.space_group_name_H-M   'P 1'
#
loop_
_entity.id
_entity.type
_entity.pdbx_description
1 polymer ?
#
loop_
_entity_poly.entity_id
_entity_poly.type
_entity_poly.pdbx_seq_one_letter_code
_entity_poly.pdbx_strand_id
1 'polypeptide(L)' 'MGKNKIKRGSAFRSHILTKKSRNRKRDLRSPQYVDSTNVASVKAMLGI' A
#
# COMPACT_ATOMS: atom_id res chain seq x y z
N MET A 1 -13.33 2.45 10.68
CA MET A 1 -11.93 2.20 10.29
C MET A 1 -11.24 1.49 11.46
N GLY A 2 -10.92 0.21 11.33
CA GLY A 2 -10.43 -0.61 12.45
C GLY A 2 -9.03 -0.20 12.90
N LYS A 3 -8.84 -0.02 14.21
CA LYS A 3 -7.59 0.42 14.86
C LYS A 3 -6.39 -0.52 14.61
N ASN A 4 -6.63 -1.69 14.02
CA ASN A 4 -5.64 -2.76 13.87
C ASN A 4 -5.13 -2.94 12.42
N LYS A 5 -5.47 -2.02 11.50
CA LYS A 5 -5.03 -2.11 10.10
C LYS A 5 -3.81 -1.22 9.84
N ILE A 6 -2.72 -1.81 9.35
CA ILE A 6 -1.50 -1.09 8.98
C ILE A 6 -1.66 -0.54 7.56
N LYS A 7 -1.56 0.78 7.40
CA LYS A 7 -1.65 1.48 6.10
C LYS A 7 -0.32 1.36 5.35
N ARG A 8 -0.39 1.16 4.02
CA ARG A 8 0.77 1.08 3.12
C ARG A 8 0.55 1.86 1.82
N GLY A 9 1.66 2.20 1.15
CA GLY A 9 1.64 2.79 -0.18
C GLY A 9 1.52 1.74 -1.30
N SER A 10 0.88 2.09 -2.41
CA SER A 10 0.77 1.22 -3.59
C SER A 10 2.08 1.16 -4.39
N ALA A 11 2.32 0.01 -5.04
CA ALA A 11 3.46 -0.18 -5.94
C ALA A 11 3.29 0.57 -7.27
N PHE A 12 4.34 0.62 -8.09
CA PHE A 12 4.32 1.17 -9.46
C PHE A 12 4.00 2.67 -9.58
N ARG A 13 4.26 3.46 -8.55
CA ARG A 13 4.02 4.91 -8.55
C ARG A 13 5.28 5.79 -8.76
N SER A 14 6.46 5.19 -8.87
CA SER A 14 7.73 5.93 -8.87
C SER A 14 8.29 6.22 -10.26
N HIS A 15 8.17 5.28 -11.22
CA HIS A 15 8.74 5.44 -12.56
C HIS A 15 7.84 4.85 -13.66
N ILE A 16 8.15 5.23 -14.91
CA ILE A 16 7.40 4.86 -16.12
C ILE A 16 5.91 5.20 -15.96
N LEU A 17 5.64 6.48 -15.65
CA LEU A 17 4.28 6.99 -15.46
C LEU A 17 3.64 7.51 -16.75
N THR A 18 4.47 7.79 -17.76
CA THR A 18 4.07 8.26 -19.08
C THR A 18 3.30 7.18 -19.85
N LYS A 19 3.74 5.92 -19.76
CA LYS A 19 3.10 4.76 -20.39
C LYS A 19 1.85 4.23 -19.64
N LYS A 20 1.47 4.84 -18.52
CA LYS A 20 0.33 4.40 -17.68
C LYS A 20 -0.87 5.31 -17.91
N SER A 21 -2.07 4.70 -18.01
CA SER A 21 -3.32 5.46 -18.13
C SER A 21 -3.57 6.36 -16.90
N ARG A 22 -4.31 7.46 -17.09
CA ARG A 22 -4.67 8.39 -16.01
C ARG A 22 -5.49 7.68 -14.91
N ASN A 23 -6.40 6.80 -15.29
CA ASN A 23 -7.21 6.01 -14.37
C ASN A 23 -6.33 5.12 -13.48
N ARG A 24 -5.42 4.33 -14.06
CA ARG A 24 -4.50 3.50 -13.28
C ARG A 24 -3.66 4.32 -12.31
N LYS A 25 -3.16 5.49 -12.74
CA LYS A 25 -2.41 6.39 -11.85
C LYS A 25 -3.23 6.94 -10.69
N ARG A 26 -4.53 7.17 -10.87
CA ARG A 26 -5.45 7.59 -9.81
C ARG A 26 -5.69 6.45 -8.81
N ASP A 27 -5.95 5.24 -9.30
CA ASP A 27 -6.23 4.10 -8.44
C ASP A 27 -5.03 3.73 -7.57
N LEU A 28 -3.81 3.90 -8.09
CA LEU A 28 -2.56 3.70 -7.33
C LEU A 28 -2.35 4.76 -6.22
N ARG A 29 -3.07 5.88 -6.22
CA ARG A 29 -3.01 6.89 -5.13
C ARG A 29 -3.94 6.56 -3.97
N SER A 30 -4.89 5.64 -4.17
CA SER A 30 -5.82 5.22 -3.12
C SER A 30 -5.06 4.52 -1.98
N PRO A 31 -5.49 4.73 -0.72
CA PRO A 31 -4.87 4.09 0.44
C PRO A 31 -5.04 2.58 0.38
N GLN A 32 -3.96 1.84 0.61
CA GLN A 32 -3.99 0.38 0.74
C GLN A 32 -3.56 -0.05 2.14
N TYR A 33 -3.89 -1.29 2.50
CA TYR A 33 -3.57 -1.89 3.78
C TYR A 33 -2.72 -3.15 3.58
N VAL A 34 -1.95 -3.49 4.60
CA VAL A 34 -1.18 -4.74 4.63
C VAL A 34 -2.15 -5.92 4.69
N ASP A 35 -1.87 -6.95 3.91
CA ASP A 35 -2.63 -8.21 3.92
C ASP A 35 -2.50 -8.91 5.28
N SER A 36 -3.56 -9.58 5.73
CA SER A 36 -3.62 -10.25 7.03
C SER A 36 -2.45 -11.21 7.28
N THR A 37 -1.97 -11.89 6.23
CA THR A 37 -0.85 -12.85 6.33
C THR A 37 0.47 -12.19 6.72
N ASN A 38 0.69 -10.94 6.30
CA ASN A 38 1.94 -10.20 6.52
C ASN A 38 1.91 -9.33 7.79
N VAL A 39 0.75 -9.16 8.43
CA VAL A 39 0.60 -8.24 9.57
C VAL A 39 1.52 -8.64 10.72
N ALA A 40 1.66 -9.93 11.03
CA ALA A 40 2.49 -10.40 12.15
C ALA A 40 3.97 -10.05 11.95
N SER A 41 4.51 -10.31 10.75
CA SER A 41 5.90 -9.97 10.41
C SER A 41 6.14 -8.46 10.42
N VAL A 42 5.19 -7.67 9.91
CA VAL A 42 5.29 -6.21 9.91
C VAL A 42 5.24 -5.63 11.33
N LYS A 43 4.41 -6.19 12.20
CA LYS A 43 4.36 -5.83 13.63
C LYS A 43 5.70 -6.09 14.32
N ALA A 44 6.27 -7.29 14.13
CA ALA A 44 7.59 -7.63 14.66
C ALA A 44 8.70 -6.67 14.17
N MET A 45 8.68 -6.28 12.88
CA MET A 45 9.64 -5.31 12.33
C MET A 45 9.48 -3.90 12.90
N LEU A 46 8.27 -3.52 13.30
CA LEU A 46 7.98 -2.20 13.88
C LEU A 46 8.12 -2.18 15.41
N GLY A 47 8.40 -3.33 16.05
CA GLY A 47 8.53 -3.45 17.51
C GLY A 47 7.21 -3.27 18.27
N ILE A 48 6.08 -3.60 17.63
CA ILE A 48 4.70 -3.49 18.16
C ILE A 48 3.94 -4.81 18.07
#